data_AF-A0A0P9D048-F1
#
_entry.id   AF-A0A0P9D048-F1
#
_cell.length_a   1.000
_cell.length_b   1.000
_cell.length_c   1.000
_cell.angle_alpha   90.00
_cell.angle_beta   90.00
_cell.angle_gamma   90.00
#
_symmetry.space_group_name_H-M   'P 1'
#
loop_
_entity.id
_entity.type
_entity.pdbx_description
1 polymer ?
#
loop_
_entity_poly.entity_id
_entity_poly.type
_entity_poly.pdbx_seq_one_letter_code
_entity_poly.pdbx_strand_id
1 'polypeptide(L)'
;NVADGDGGAINSNGTVNIAASSFVGNQARGFANNGNNPATGYGGAISMDGSDTLKLALTNFAGNVADKGGGAVYWSANNAEFSDVVFSGNIVNGTGSNSTAPRGGGAIYAAGNSSLTLIRTALSGNLAPTSNGGALYSEIGATTVISTTSFNGNIAASPSSTGMGGAIYNGGGKIDVAQALFLNNAVAQGNGGALANDRHGQVSLANTTFTANAAPQGDGGAIFNTNTQQGGPISSVAARNVTFSANAATNASQHGGAIFNDTGHSVSLGNTIVDGSVGDNCTGTITSLGHNLDSANTCALNGPGDLPNGSAKLDTPGFNGGPLAALLTQKLLAGSVAIDAGDPAI
;
A
#
# COMPACT_ATOMS: atom_id res chain seq x y z
N ASN A 1 -0.15 1.51 26.73
CA ASN A 1 0.87 0.65 27.37
C ASN A 1 2.22 0.89 26.73
N VAL A 2 3.32 0.66 27.44
CA VAL A 2 4.68 0.86 26.90
C VAL A 2 5.52 -0.35 27.25
N ALA A 3 6.09 -0.99 26.22
CA ALA A 3 7.04 -2.08 26.35
C ALA A 3 8.42 -1.60 25.90
N ASP A 4 9.45 -2.03 26.64
CA ASP A 4 10.82 -1.85 26.20
C ASP A 4 11.09 -2.71 24.97
N GLY A 5 10.62 -3.97 24.91
CA GLY A 5 10.75 -4.85 23.75
C GLY A 5 9.64 -4.68 22.70
N ASP A 6 9.06 -5.80 22.26
CA ASP A 6 7.97 -5.87 21.29
C ASP A 6 6.59 -5.85 21.95
N GLY A 7 5.55 -5.51 21.17
CA GLY A 7 4.16 -5.71 21.59
C GLY A 7 3.77 -4.81 22.75
N GLY A 8 3.60 -3.51 22.50
CA GLY A 8 3.38 -2.54 23.57
C GLY A 8 2.19 -2.85 24.48
N ALA A 9 1.17 -3.56 23.99
CA ALA A 9 0.06 -4.10 24.78
C ALA A 9 0.06 -5.64 24.84
N ILE A 10 0.30 -6.32 23.72
CA ILE A 10 0.28 -7.79 23.61
C ILE A 10 1.54 -8.23 22.87
N ASN A 11 2.27 -9.15 23.48
CA ASN A 11 3.33 -9.90 22.83
C ASN A 11 3.04 -11.39 23.01
N SER A 12 2.84 -12.13 21.92
CA SER A 12 2.40 -13.53 21.97
C SER A 12 2.96 -14.37 20.83
N ASN A 13 3.27 -15.62 21.15
CA ASN A 13 3.63 -16.66 20.18
C ASN A 13 2.50 -17.69 19.95
N GLY A 14 1.37 -17.53 20.65
CA GLY A 14 0.20 -18.42 20.57
C GLY A 14 -1.01 -17.74 19.94
N THR A 15 -2.10 -18.48 19.77
CA THR A 15 -3.33 -17.97 19.14
C THR A 15 -3.96 -16.80 19.90
N VAL A 16 -4.25 -15.72 19.19
CA VAL A 16 -4.89 -14.50 19.73
C VAL A 16 -6.15 -14.17 18.93
N ASN A 17 -7.28 -14.08 19.61
CA ASN A 17 -8.55 -13.65 19.03
C ASN A 17 -9.05 -12.41 19.78
N ILE A 18 -9.19 -11.30 19.08
CA ILE A 18 -9.61 -10.02 19.63
C ILE A 18 -10.80 -9.50 18.84
N ALA A 19 -11.84 -9.09 19.56
CA ALA A 19 -13.03 -8.49 18.99
C ALA A 19 -13.41 -7.22 19.75
N ALA A 20 -14.02 -6.25 19.07
CA ALA A 20 -14.65 -5.08 19.69
C ALA A 20 -13.74 -4.33 20.68
N SER A 21 -12.46 -4.18 20.34
CA SER A 21 -11.43 -3.64 21.23
C SER A 21 -10.83 -2.34 20.69
N SER A 22 -10.11 -1.61 21.56
CA SER A 22 -9.41 -0.39 21.16
C SER A 22 -8.01 -0.33 21.77
N PHE A 23 -7.00 -0.28 20.92
CA PHE A 23 -5.59 -0.14 21.25
C PHE A 23 -5.13 1.26 20.89
N VAL A 24 -4.98 2.12 21.89
CA VAL A 24 -4.64 3.54 21.69
C VAL A 24 -3.35 3.89 22.41
N GLY A 25 -2.41 4.51 21.69
CA GLY A 25 -1.19 5.07 22.27
C GLY A 25 -0.25 4.02 22.87
N ASN A 26 -0.27 2.78 22.37
CA ASN A 26 0.66 1.76 22.83
C ASN A 26 2.03 1.93 22.15
N GLN A 27 3.10 1.57 22.86
CA GLN A 27 4.46 1.79 22.37
C GLN A 27 5.35 0.56 22.57
N ALA A 28 6.08 0.19 21.53
CA ALA A 28 7.18 -0.79 21.57
C ALA A 28 8.50 -0.07 21.24
N ARG A 29 9.39 0.05 22.22
CA ARG A 29 10.59 0.93 22.14
C ARG A 29 11.82 0.28 21.53
N GLY A 30 11.90 -1.05 21.49
CA GLY A 30 13.07 -1.78 20.98
C GLY A 30 14.31 -1.78 21.89
N PHE A 31 14.15 -1.58 23.20
CA PHE A 31 15.17 -1.73 24.23
C PHE A 31 15.17 -3.16 24.79
N ALA A 32 16.35 -3.73 25.07
CA ALA A 32 16.48 -4.91 25.94
C ALA A 32 17.69 -4.78 26.87
N ASN A 33 17.53 -5.17 28.14
CA ASN A 33 18.58 -5.22 29.17
C ASN A 33 19.39 -3.92 29.33
N ASN A 34 18.72 -2.79 29.57
CA ASN A 34 19.34 -1.46 29.75
C ASN A 34 20.19 -0.98 28.55
N GLY A 35 19.96 -1.54 27.36
CA GLY A 35 20.59 -1.14 26.10
C GLY A 35 19.68 -1.37 24.88
N ASN A 36 20.16 -0.99 23.70
CA ASN A 36 19.43 -1.18 22.45
C ASN A 36 19.63 -2.60 21.92
N ASN A 37 18.55 -3.37 21.79
CA ASN A 37 18.60 -4.67 21.12
C ASN A 37 18.08 -4.51 19.69
N PRO A 38 18.93 -4.72 18.67
CA PRO A 38 18.52 -4.60 17.29
C PRO A 38 17.46 -5.62 16.87
N ALA A 39 17.12 -6.63 17.68
CA ALA A 39 16.11 -7.63 17.36
C ALA A 39 14.67 -7.26 17.76
N THR A 40 14.46 -6.25 18.61
CA THR A 40 13.15 -5.89 19.19
C THR A 40 12.63 -4.54 18.71
N GLY A 41 11.40 -4.16 19.09
CA GLY A 41 10.76 -2.88 18.79
C GLY A 41 9.66 -2.97 17.74
N TYR A 42 9.06 -4.14 17.58
CA TYR A 42 7.97 -4.38 16.64
C TYR A 42 6.60 -4.35 17.33
N GLY A 43 5.57 -4.02 16.56
CA GLY A 43 4.18 -4.17 17.00
C GLY A 43 3.83 -3.22 18.14
N GLY A 44 3.67 -1.93 17.84
CA GLY A 44 3.47 -0.92 18.88
C GLY A 44 2.29 -1.21 19.81
N ALA A 45 1.26 -1.88 19.31
CA ALA A 45 0.21 -2.50 20.14
C ALA A 45 0.40 -4.02 20.28
N ILE A 46 0.47 -4.73 19.17
CA ILE A 46 0.50 -6.19 19.15
C ILE A 46 1.72 -6.68 18.38
N SER A 47 2.52 -7.54 19.01
CA SER A 47 3.54 -8.33 18.35
C SER A 47 3.15 -9.81 18.42
N MET A 48 3.21 -10.46 17.26
CA MET A 48 2.94 -11.89 17.10
C MET A 48 4.10 -12.56 16.36
N ASP A 49 4.88 -13.38 17.07
CA ASP A 49 6.12 -14.00 16.57
C ASP A 49 6.07 -15.54 16.44
N GLY A 50 4.89 -16.13 16.69
CA GLY A 50 4.67 -17.58 16.68
C GLY A 50 4.36 -18.20 15.32
N SER A 51 3.77 -19.40 15.33
CA SER A 51 3.22 -20.05 14.12
C SER A 51 1.68 -20.17 14.15
N ASP A 52 1.07 -19.53 15.13
CA ASP A 52 -0.36 -19.62 15.40
C ASP A 52 -1.16 -18.58 14.59
N THR A 53 -2.39 -18.28 15.01
CA THR A 53 -3.30 -17.37 14.31
C THR A 53 -3.57 -16.08 15.09
N LEU A 54 -3.72 -14.97 14.37
CA LEU A 54 -4.21 -13.69 14.91
C LEU A 54 -5.50 -13.32 14.21
N LYS A 55 -6.60 -13.22 14.96
CA LYS A 55 -7.87 -12.73 14.44
C LYS A 55 -8.24 -11.43 15.13
N LEU A 56 -8.48 -10.41 14.32
CA LEU A 56 -8.94 -9.10 14.76
C LEU A 56 -10.28 -8.80 14.12
N ALA A 57 -11.29 -8.49 14.93
CA ALA A 57 -12.61 -8.11 14.46
C ALA A 57 -13.09 -6.82 15.13
N LEU A 58 -13.69 -5.89 14.38
CA LEU A 58 -14.35 -4.70 14.96
C LEU A 58 -13.43 -3.92 15.92
N THR A 59 -12.14 -3.83 15.59
CA THR A 59 -11.12 -3.34 16.52
C THR A 59 -10.49 -2.06 15.99
N ASN A 60 -10.14 -1.14 16.90
CA ASN A 60 -9.48 0.11 16.58
C ASN A 60 -8.03 0.14 17.07
N PHE A 61 -7.11 0.59 16.23
CA PHE A 61 -5.71 0.85 16.54
C PHE A 61 -5.39 2.30 16.22
N ALA A 62 -5.21 3.12 17.25
CA ALA A 62 -4.98 4.55 17.08
C ALA A 62 -3.69 5.04 17.77
N GLY A 63 -2.83 5.74 17.04
CA GLY A 63 -1.66 6.39 17.64
C GLY A 63 -0.65 5.44 18.29
N ASN A 64 -0.62 4.17 17.86
CA ASN A 64 0.36 3.22 18.38
C ASN A 64 1.72 3.45 17.70
N VAL A 65 2.80 3.22 18.43
CA VAL A 65 4.17 3.52 17.98
C VAL A 65 5.06 2.30 18.14
N ALA A 66 5.71 1.89 17.06
CA ALA A 66 6.80 0.92 17.10
C ALA A 66 8.10 1.61 16.71
N ASP A 67 9.22 1.14 17.26
CA ASP A 67 10.52 1.64 16.85
C ASP A 67 10.94 1.08 15.48
N LYS A 68 10.69 -0.22 15.23
CA LYS A 68 11.29 -0.94 14.10
C LYS A 68 10.32 -1.30 12.97
N GLY A 69 9.09 -1.68 13.29
CA GLY A 69 8.10 -2.04 12.27
C GLY A 69 6.73 -2.40 12.86
N GLY A 70 5.67 -2.17 12.10
CA GLY A 70 4.31 -2.46 12.52
C GLY A 70 3.89 -1.54 13.66
N GLY A 71 3.70 -0.25 13.37
CA GLY A 71 3.41 0.76 14.41
C GLY A 71 2.20 0.39 15.27
N ALA A 72 1.23 -0.35 14.73
CA ALA A 72 0.20 -1.05 15.50
C ALA A 72 0.50 -2.54 15.66
N VAL A 73 0.64 -3.26 14.55
CA VAL A 73 0.68 -4.72 14.54
C VAL A 73 1.89 -5.22 13.78
N TYR A 74 2.67 -6.07 14.44
CA TYR A 74 3.67 -6.92 13.81
C TYR A 74 3.18 -8.35 13.79
N TRP A 75 3.39 -9.00 12.65
CA TRP A 75 2.95 -10.36 12.40
C TRP A 75 4.01 -11.14 11.64
N SER A 76 4.48 -12.25 12.21
CA SER A 76 5.35 -13.21 11.53
C SER A 76 4.83 -14.64 11.56
N ALA A 77 3.56 -14.81 11.93
CA ALA A 77 2.95 -16.11 12.14
C ALA A 77 2.16 -16.59 10.90
N ASN A 78 1.54 -17.78 10.97
CA ASN A 78 1.02 -18.47 9.78
C ASN A 78 -0.15 -17.73 9.12
N ASN A 79 -1.25 -17.50 9.86
CA ASN A 79 -2.43 -16.81 9.34
C ASN A 79 -2.98 -15.70 10.25
N ALA A 80 -3.03 -14.48 9.73
CA ALA A 80 -3.72 -13.34 10.32
C ALA A 80 -4.96 -12.94 9.51
N GLU A 81 -6.07 -12.66 10.19
CA GLU A 81 -7.33 -12.22 9.57
C GLU A 81 -7.88 -11.01 10.32
N PHE A 82 -7.92 -9.85 9.65
CA PHE A 82 -8.43 -8.59 10.18
C PHE A 82 -9.72 -8.22 9.44
N SER A 83 -10.82 -8.15 10.18
CA SER A 83 -12.14 -7.84 9.66
C SER A 83 -12.74 -6.64 10.37
N ASP A 84 -13.19 -5.63 9.61
CA ASP A 84 -13.82 -4.44 10.18
C ASP A 84 -12.89 -3.71 11.18
N VAL A 85 -11.60 -3.63 10.85
CA VAL A 85 -10.57 -3.01 11.70
C VAL A 85 -10.24 -1.60 11.21
N VAL A 86 -9.92 -0.70 12.14
CA VAL A 86 -9.44 0.65 11.84
C VAL A 86 -8.02 0.83 12.36
N PHE A 87 -7.12 1.29 11.50
CA PHE A 87 -5.76 1.71 11.84
C PHE A 87 -5.61 3.19 11.54
N SER A 88 -5.55 4.03 12.58
CA SER A 88 -5.45 5.48 12.43
C SER A 88 -4.22 6.07 13.12
N GLY A 89 -3.35 6.76 12.38
CA GLY A 89 -2.26 7.52 13.01
C GLY A 89 -1.20 6.66 13.69
N ASN A 90 -1.02 5.41 13.29
CA ASN A 90 0.04 4.55 13.85
C ASN A 90 1.37 4.87 13.18
N ILE A 91 2.46 4.75 13.93
CA ILE A 91 3.77 5.29 13.54
C ILE A 91 4.88 4.25 13.73
N VAL A 92 5.76 4.14 12.75
CA VAL A 92 7.09 3.53 12.95
C VAL A 92 8.12 4.66 13.01
N ASN A 93 8.69 4.91 14.20
CA ASN A 93 9.49 6.11 14.45
C ASN A 93 10.99 5.94 14.10
N GLY A 94 11.52 4.72 14.11
CA GLY A 94 12.92 4.48 13.70
C GLY A 94 13.96 5.14 14.59
N THR A 95 13.65 5.35 15.87
CA THR A 95 14.50 6.07 16.83
C THR A 95 15.59 5.21 17.47
N GLY A 96 15.52 3.87 17.32
CA GLY A 96 16.49 2.94 17.86
C GLY A 96 17.86 3.15 17.23
N SER A 97 18.83 3.52 18.06
CA SER A 97 20.21 3.89 17.67
C SER A 97 21.06 2.72 17.16
N ASN A 98 20.47 1.72 16.53
CA ASN A 98 21.16 0.54 16.03
C ASN A 98 21.38 0.61 14.51
N SER A 99 22.32 -0.20 14.03
CA SER A 99 22.76 -0.27 12.63
C SER A 99 21.77 -0.95 11.67
N THR A 100 20.58 -1.33 12.13
CA THR A 100 19.53 -1.90 11.27
C THR A 100 18.36 -0.93 11.18
N ALA A 101 18.27 -0.23 10.05
CA ALA A 101 17.21 0.75 9.80
C ALA A 101 15.81 0.17 10.05
N PRO A 102 14.85 1.00 10.52
CA PRO A 102 13.45 0.62 10.60
C PRO A 102 12.99 0.10 9.24
N ARG A 103 12.14 -0.92 9.26
CA ARG A 103 11.68 -1.56 8.02
C ARG A 103 10.39 -0.91 7.52
N GLY A 104 9.53 -0.46 8.44
CA GLY A 104 8.35 0.36 8.16
C GLY A 104 7.03 -0.35 8.41
N GLY A 105 5.99 -0.01 7.65
CA GLY A 105 4.62 -0.46 7.92
C GLY A 105 4.03 0.29 9.11
N GLY A 106 3.79 1.60 8.94
CA GLY A 106 3.34 2.49 10.02
C GLY A 106 2.14 1.95 10.80
N ALA A 107 1.27 1.15 10.18
CA ALA A 107 0.27 0.33 10.87
C ALA A 107 0.72 -1.13 11.03
N ILE A 108 0.96 -1.82 9.93
CA ILE A 108 1.10 -3.28 9.88
C ILE A 108 2.43 -3.66 9.25
N TYR A 109 3.12 -4.60 9.88
CA TYR A 109 4.25 -5.30 9.30
C TYR A 109 3.93 -6.78 9.17
N ALA A 110 3.89 -7.29 7.94
CA ALA A 110 3.78 -8.72 7.62
C ALA A 110 5.17 -9.27 7.29
N ALA A 111 5.69 -10.12 8.15
CA ALA A 111 7.04 -10.65 8.11
C ALA A 111 7.15 -12.03 7.48
N GLY A 112 8.27 -12.30 6.82
CA GLY A 112 8.60 -13.60 6.24
C GLY A 112 7.45 -14.22 5.43
N ASN A 113 7.29 -15.54 5.52
CA ASN A 113 6.26 -16.31 4.80
C ASN A 113 4.88 -16.26 5.49
N SER A 114 4.50 -15.12 6.07
CA SER A 114 3.21 -14.96 6.74
C SER A 114 2.05 -14.79 5.76
N SER A 115 0.84 -15.16 6.18
CA SER A 115 -0.39 -14.83 5.48
C SER A 115 -1.21 -13.79 6.25
N LEU A 116 -1.65 -12.75 5.55
CA LEU A 116 -2.50 -11.67 6.08
C LEU A 116 -3.73 -11.49 5.19
N THR A 117 -4.91 -11.49 5.80
CA THR A 117 -6.16 -11.14 5.14
C THR A 117 -6.76 -9.89 5.78
N LEU A 118 -7.00 -8.84 4.98
CA LEU A 118 -7.68 -7.61 5.37
C LEU A 118 -9.03 -7.53 4.70
N ILE A 119 -10.11 -7.41 5.48
CA ILE A 119 -11.49 -7.34 4.99
C ILE A 119 -12.16 -6.13 5.64
N ARG A 120 -12.80 -5.27 4.84
CA ARG A 120 -13.57 -4.11 5.34
C ARG A 120 -12.78 -3.25 6.33
N THR A 121 -11.48 -3.08 6.07
CA THR A 121 -10.55 -2.40 6.97
C THR A 121 -10.30 -0.97 6.47
N ALA A 122 -9.99 -0.06 7.39
CA ALA A 122 -9.57 1.30 7.05
C ALA A 122 -8.18 1.58 7.65
N LEU A 123 -7.23 1.99 6.82
CA LEU A 123 -5.88 2.40 7.21
C LEU A 123 -5.71 3.86 6.84
N SER A 124 -5.70 4.76 7.83
CA SER A 124 -5.63 6.19 7.60
C SER A 124 -4.56 6.91 8.41
N GLY A 125 -3.83 7.82 7.77
CA GLY A 125 -2.87 8.67 8.46
C GLY A 125 -1.74 7.90 9.13
N ASN A 126 -1.42 6.67 8.70
CA ASN A 126 -0.32 5.91 9.27
C ASN A 126 1.01 6.34 8.65
N LEU A 127 2.06 6.41 9.47
CA LEU A 127 3.32 7.05 9.13
C LEU A 127 4.53 6.13 9.31
N ALA A 128 5.45 6.18 8.35
CA ALA A 128 6.76 5.54 8.42
C ALA A 128 7.85 6.55 8.00
N PRO A 129 8.20 7.57 8.82
CA PRO A 129 8.99 8.73 8.39
C PRO A 129 10.43 8.43 7.94
N THR A 130 10.96 7.27 8.31
CA THR A 130 12.34 6.85 8.04
C THR A 130 12.41 5.49 7.33
N SER A 131 11.28 5.02 6.78
CA SER A 131 11.16 3.67 6.21
C SER A 131 10.04 3.57 5.16
N ASN A 132 9.75 2.35 4.69
CA ASN A 132 8.82 2.06 3.61
C ASN A 132 7.42 1.69 4.11
N GLY A 133 6.38 1.82 3.28
CA GLY A 133 5.04 1.36 3.63
C GLY A 133 4.44 2.19 4.77
N GLY A 134 3.87 3.36 4.46
CA GLY A 134 3.26 4.20 5.51
C GLY A 134 2.14 3.50 6.26
N ALA A 135 1.42 2.58 5.62
CA ALA A 135 0.44 1.71 6.26
C ALA A 135 0.95 0.28 6.44
N LEU A 136 1.30 -0.39 5.34
CA LEU A 136 1.62 -1.81 5.30
C LEU A 136 3.02 -2.04 4.70
N TYR A 137 3.81 -2.84 5.41
CA TYR A 137 5.03 -3.45 4.89
C TYR A 137 4.79 -4.94 4.71
N SER A 138 4.93 -5.44 3.49
CA SER A 138 4.88 -6.87 3.16
C SER A 138 6.26 -7.35 2.80
N GLU A 139 6.83 -8.23 3.62
CA GLU A 139 8.17 -8.80 3.41
C GLU A 139 8.16 -9.90 2.33
N ILE A 140 9.36 -10.28 1.89
CA ILE A 140 9.56 -11.38 0.96
C ILE A 140 8.88 -12.67 1.44
N GLY A 141 8.13 -13.29 0.53
CA GLY A 141 7.38 -14.52 0.80
C GLY A 141 6.03 -14.32 1.51
N ALA A 142 5.73 -13.12 2.02
CA ALA A 142 4.43 -12.85 2.63
C ALA A 142 3.31 -12.87 1.58
N THR A 143 2.15 -13.39 1.94
CA THR A 143 0.94 -13.37 1.10
C THR A 143 -0.13 -12.51 1.77
N THR A 144 -0.49 -11.40 1.14
CA THR A 144 -1.52 -10.49 1.62
C THR A 144 -2.73 -10.49 0.69
N VAL A 145 -3.91 -10.69 1.25
CA VAL A 145 -5.19 -10.54 0.55
C VAL A 145 -5.94 -9.35 1.14
N ILE A 146 -6.33 -8.40 0.29
CA ILE A 146 -6.98 -7.16 0.68
C ILE A 146 -8.32 -7.08 -0.04
N SER A 147 -9.42 -7.00 0.71
CA SER A 147 -10.76 -6.89 0.16
C SER A 147 -11.54 -5.77 0.82
N THR A 148 -12.22 -4.95 0.02
CA THR A 148 -13.13 -3.90 0.51
C THR A 148 -12.46 -2.96 1.51
N THR A 149 -11.24 -2.51 1.23
CA THR A 149 -10.38 -1.82 2.22
C THR A 149 -9.95 -0.44 1.72
N SER A 150 -9.84 0.52 2.63
CA SER A 150 -9.45 1.91 2.30
C SER A 150 -8.09 2.26 2.91
N PHE A 151 -7.20 2.80 2.09
CA PHE A 151 -5.92 3.41 2.45
C PHE A 151 -6.00 4.90 2.19
N ASN A 152 -6.07 5.71 3.25
CA ASN A 152 -6.27 7.15 3.13
C ASN A 152 -5.22 7.99 3.87
N GLY A 153 -4.41 8.74 3.14
CA GLY A 153 -3.47 9.68 3.76
C GLY A 153 -2.32 9.01 4.49
N ASN A 154 -1.91 7.80 4.09
CA ASN A 154 -0.74 7.14 4.67
C ASN A 154 0.54 7.68 4.04
N ILE A 155 1.58 7.84 4.85
CA ILE A 155 2.81 8.51 4.44
C ILE A 155 4.04 7.67 4.79
N ALA A 156 4.86 7.39 3.77
CA ALA A 156 6.20 6.85 3.95
C ALA A 156 7.25 7.95 3.77
N ALA A 157 8.41 7.73 4.39
CA ALA A 157 9.55 8.64 4.33
C ALA A 157 9.30 10.05 4.91
N SER A 158 10.37 10.84 4.90
CA SER A 158 10.40 12.26 5.27
C SER A 158 11.21 13.01 4.24
N PRO A 159 11.20 14.36 4.21
CA PRO A 159 12.00 15.12 3.25
C PRO A 159 13.52 14.88 3.31
N SER A 160 14.01 14.21 4.37
CA SER A 160 15.41 13.86 4.59
C SER A 160 15.70 12.36 4.57
N SER A 161 14.72 11.51 4.25
CA SER A 161 14.87 10.05 4.23
C SER A 161 14.08 9.48 3.07
N THR A 162 14.75 8.70 2.22
CA THR A 162 14.10 8.06 1.08
C THR A 162 13.31 6.83 1.51
N GLY A 163 12.11 6.68 0.98
CA GLY A 163 11.25 5.54 1.22
C GLY A 163 10.51 5.10 -0.04
N MET A 164 9.70 4.07 0.10
CA MET A 164 8.88 3.53 -0.98
C MET A 164 7.50 3.12 -0.45
N GLY A 165 6.46 3.33 -1.26
CA GLY A 165 5.11 2.88 -0.95
C GLY A 165 4.46 3.70 0.16
N GLY A 166 3.83 4.83 -0.18
CA GLY A 166 3.19 5.69 0.81
C GLY A 166 2.10 4.97 1.63
N ALA A 167 1.34 4.07 1.00
CA ALA A 167 0.48 3.12 1.70
C ALA A 167 1.16 1.77 1.88
N ILE A 168 1.51 1.10 0.78
CA ILE A 168 1.97 -0.28 0.77
C ILE A 168 3.36 -0.36 0.15
N TYR A 169 4.30 -0.98 0.87
CA TYR A 169 5.53 -1.49 0.28
C TYR A 169 5.48 -3.02 0.22
N ASN A 170 5.59 -3.56 -0.99
CA ASN A 170 5.72 -4.99 -1.24
C ASN A 170 7.18 -5.32 -1.58
N GLY A 171 7.92 -5.84 -0.61
CA GLY A 171 9.33 -6.20 -0.73
C GLY A 171 9.56 -7.66 -1.11
N GLY A 172 8.88 -8.13 -2.16
CA GLY A 172 8.97 -9.51 -2.64
C GLY A 172 7.88 -10.47 -2.17
N GLY A 173 6.77 -9.95 -1.64
CA GLY A 173 5.57 -10.72 -1.31
C GLY A 173 4.59 -10.82 -2.47
N LYS A 174 3.48 -11.54 -2.23
CA LYS A 174 2.31 -11.58 -3.10
C LYS A 174 1.18 -10.76 -2.47
N ILE A 175 0.62 -9.80 -3.20
CA ILE A 175 -0.51 -8.99 -2.76
C ILE A 175 -1.65 -9.10 -3.78
N ASP A 176 -2.79 -9.61 -3.32
CA ASP A 176 -4.03 -9.63 -4.09
C ASP A 176 -4.99 -8.58 -3.50
N VAL A 177 -5.35 -7.56 -4.29
CA VAL A 177 -6.23 -6.46 -3.87
C VAL A 177 -7.50 -6.46 -4.70
N ALA A 178 -8.65 -6.45 -4.02
CA ALA A 178 -9.96 -6.34 -4.63
C ALA A 178 -10.80 -5.27 -3.92
N GLN A 179 -11.51 -4.44 -4.70
CA GLN A 179 -12.45 -3.46 -4.16
C GLN A 179 -11.82 -2.52 -3.13
N ALA A 180 -10.64 -1.98 -3.42
CA ALA A 180 -9.94 -1.09 -2.52
C ALA A 180 -9.92 0.36 -3.00
N LEU A 181 -9.64 1.27 -2.07
CA LEU A 181 -9.35 2.68 -2.36
C LEU A 181 -7.98 3.04 -1.81
N PHE A 182 -7.14 3.66 -2.64
CA PHE A 182 -5.92 4.34 -2.26
C PHE A 182 -6.11 5.83 -2.54
N LEU A 183 -6.36 6.61 -1.48
CA LEU A 183 -6.64 8.03 -1.54
C LEU A 183 -5.54 8.81 -0.81
N ASN A 184 -4.97 9.82 -1.46
CA ASN A 184 -4.06 10.79 -0.83
C ASN A 184 -2.84 10.16 -0.11
N ASN A 185 -2.40 8.97 -0.51
CA ASN A 185 -1.20 8.38 0.07
C ASN A 185 0.03 9.01 -0.59
N ALA A 186 1.10 9.18 0.18
CA ALA A 186 2.27 9.85 -0.32
C ALA A 186 3.58 9.25 0.18
N VAL A 187 4.62 9.45 -0.62
CA VAL A 187 6.00 9.28 -0.18
C VAL A 187 6.67 10.65 -0.20
N ALA A 188 7.17 11.12 0.95
CA ALA A 188 7.72 12.47 1.04
C ALA A 188 8.99 12.63 0.19
N GLN A 189 9.84 11.59 0.20
CA GLN A 189 11.02 11.48 -0.63
C GLN A 189 11.17 10.02 -1.09
N GLY A 190 11.18 9.77 -2.39
CA GLY A 190 11.22 8.42 -2.96
C GLY A 190 10.02 8.11 -3.85
N ASN A 191 9.68 6.83 -4.02
CA ASN A 191 8.84 6.35 -5.13
C ASN A 191 7.58 5.59 -4.67
N GLY A 192 6.56 5.51 -5.52
CA GLY A 192 5.34 4.76 -5.25
C GLY A 192 4.47 5.44 -4.20
N GLY A 193 3.78 6.53 -4.57
CA GLY A 193 3.00 7.32 -3.62
C GLY A 193 1.89 6.52 -2.92
N ALA A 194 1.30 5.52 -3.59
CA ALA A 194 0.43 4.54 -2.93
C ALA A 194 1.13 3.21 -2.70
N LEU A 195 1.59 2.57 -3.78
CA LEU A 195 2.10 1.21 -3.76
C LEU A 195 3.47 1.17 -4.44
N ALA A 196 4.45 0.60 -3.75
CA ALA A 196 5.71 0.21 -4.36
C ALA A 196 5.82 -1.32 -4.39
N ASN A 197 6.07 -1.87 -5.56
CA ASN A 197 6.28 -3.29 -5.80
C ASN A 197 7.75 -3.54 -6.15
N ASP A 198 8.43 -4.29 -5.32
CA ASP A 198 9.88 -4.44 -5.35
C ASP A 198 10.27 -5.91 -5.14
N ARG A 199 11.52 -6.27 -5.46
CA ARG A 199 12.16 -7.57 -5.16
C ARG A 199 11.33 -8.79 -5.54
N HIS A 200 10.79 -8.82 -6.76
CA HIS A 200 9.96 -9.93 -7.30
C HIS A 200 8.56 -9.97 -6.71
N GLY A 201 8.12 -8.86 -6.13
CA GLY A 201 6.78 -8.73 -5.65
C GLY A 201 5.77 -8.96 -6.78
N GLN A 202 4.67 -9.61 -6.43
CA GLN A 202 3.56 -9.89 -7.34
C GLN A 202 2.33 -9.18 -6.81
N VAL A 203 1.74 -8.32 -7.63
CA VAL A 203 0.55 -7.56 -7.25
C VAL A 203 -0.56 -7.79 -8.27
N SER A 204 -1.72 -8.21 -7.77
CA SER A 204 -2.97 -8.31 -8.54
C SER A 204 -3.95 -7.27 -8.01
N LEU A 205 -4.50 -6.44 -8.89
CA LEU A 205 -5.43 -5.37 -8.56
C LEU A 205 -6.73 -5.59 -9.33
N ALA A 206 -7.85 -5.61 -8.63
CA ALA A 206 -9.18 -5.73 -9.21
C ALA A 206 -10.14 -4.70 -8.62
N ASN A 207 -10.93 -4.04 -9.47
CA ASN A 207 -12.02 -3.15 -9.03
C ASN A 207 -11.56 -2.11 -8.00
N THR A 208 -10.40 -1.51 -8.21
CA THR A 208 -9.69 -0.69 -7.21
C THR A 208 -9.48 0.72 -7.75
N THR A 209 -9.49 1.72 -6.86
CA THR A 209 -9.23 3.12 -7.24
C THR A 209 -7.97 3.63 -6.56
N PHE A 210 -7.08 4.25 -7.34
CA PHE A 210 -5.94 5.03 -6.89
C PHE A 210 -6.16 6.48 -7.26
N THR A 211 -6.43 7.32 -6.28
CA THR A 211 -6.72 8.73 -6.52
C THR A 211 -5.90 9.66 -5.66
N ALA A 212 -5.38 10.73 -6.27
CA ALA A 212 -4.62 11.78 -5.58
C ALA A 212 -3.42 11.29 -4.76
N ASN A 213 -2.80 10.17 -5.14
CA ASN A 213 -1.58 9.70 -4.51
C ASN A 213 -0.36 10.42 -5.10
N ALA A 214 0.70 10.60 -4.31
CA ALA A 214 1.81 11.46 -4.71
C ALA A 214 3.21 10.91 -4.37
N ALA A 215 4.14 11.07 -5.31
CA ALA A 215 5.57 10.92 -5.12
C ALA A 215 6.29 12.22 -5.59
N PRO A 216 6.27 13.31 -4.80
CA PRO A 216 6.67 14.62 -5.29
C PRO A 216 8.15 14.74 -5.68
N GLN A 217 9.00 13.85 -5.13
CA GLN A 217 10.45 13.82 -5.33
C GLN A 217 10.91 12.49 -5.96
N GLY A 218 10.00 11.72 -6.54
CA GLY A 218 10.30 10.44 -7.17
C GLY A 218 9.26 10.08 -8.23
N ASP A 219 9.22 8.80 -8.57
CA ASP A 219 8.45 8.28 -9.69
C ASP A 219 7.28 7.40 -9.19
N GLY A 220 6.26 7.23 -10.02
CA GLY A 220 5.12 6.38 -9.69
C GLY A 220 4.24 7.03 -8.62
N GLY A 221 3.52 8.10 -8.96
CA GLY A 221 2.67 8.81 -8.00
C GLY A 221 1.61 7.92 -7.36
N ALA A 222 1.11 6.91 -8.08
CA ALA A 222 0.37 5.80 -7.47
C ALA A 222 1.26 4.56 -7.32
N ILE A 223 1.73 3.98 -8.42
CA ILE A 223 2.43 2.69 -8.45
C ILE A 223 3.85 2.86 -8.95
N PHE A 224 4.81 2.30 -8.22
CA PHE A 224 6.19 2.14 -8.64
C PHE A 224 6.55 0.65 -8.66
N ASN A 225 6.80 0.09 -9.83
CA ASN A 225 7.16 -1.31 -10.02
C ASN A 225 8.64 -1.43 -10.43
N THR A 226 9.47 -2.04 -9.58
CA THR A 226 10.93 -2.11 -9.76
C THR A 226 11.49 -3.40 -9.18
N ASN A 227 12.81 -3.54 -9.26
CA ASN A 227 13.56 -4.49 -8.46
C ASN A 227 14.88 -3.87 -8.00
N THR A 228 14.95 -3.52 -6.72
CA THR A 228 16.16 -2.98 -6.06
C THR A 228 17.23 -4.05 -5.83
N GLN A 229 16.91 -5.34 -6.00
CA GLN A 229 17.88 -6.43 -5.95
C GLN A 229 18.48 -6.70 -7.35
N GLN A 230 19.74 -6.33 -7.54
CA GLN A 230 20.45 -6.58 -8.80
C GLN A 230 20.40 -8.05 -9.22
N GLY A 231 19.99 -8.30 -10.47
CA GLY A 231 19.94 -9.64 -11.08
C GLY A 231 18.82 -10.55 -10.60
N GLY A 232 17.91 -10.06 -9.75
CA GLY A 232 16.76 -10.85 -9.35
C GLY A 232 15.64 -10.91 -10.42
N PRO A 233 14.66 -11.84 -10.30
CA PRO A 233 13.47 -11.92 -11.14
C PRO A 233 12.65 -10.63 -11.38
N ILE A 234 11.61 -10.77 -12.17
CA ILE A 234 10.70 -9.67 -12.51
C ILE A 234 9.68 -9.43 -11.40
N SER A 235 9.57 -8.21 -10.90
CA SER A 235 8.37 -7.73 -10.18
C SER A 235 7.22 -7.46 -11.16
N SER A 236 6.01 -7.88 -10.81
CA SER A 236 4.83 -7.79 -11.68
C SER A 236 3.61 -7.15 -11.03
N VAL A 237 2.89 -6.35 -11.81
CA VAL A 237 1.57 -5.79 -11.46
C VAL A 237 0.57 -6.15 -12.56
N ALA A 238 -0.57 -6.71 -12.18
CA ALA A 238 -1.71 -6.94 -13.07
C ALA A 238 -2.91 -6.14 -12.55
N ALA A 239 -3.45 -5.24 -13.36
CA ALA A 239 -4.59 -4.40 -13.00
C ALA A 239 -5.77 -4.67 -13.93
N ARG A 240 -6.93 -4.97 -13.33
CA ARG A 240 -8.21 -5.18 -14.02
C ARG A 240 -9.30 -4.33 -13.39
N ASN A 241 -10.05 -3.59 -14.19
CA ASN A 241 -11.12 -2.72 -13.69
C ASN A 241 -10.58 -1.72 -12.65
N VAL A 242 -9.41 -1.12 -12.91
CA VAL A 242 -8.76 -0.18 -12.00
C VAL A 242 -8.96 1.25 -12.50
N THR A 243 -9.05 2.21 -11.58
CA THR A 243 -9.09 3.63 -11.92
C THR A 243 -7.92 4.34 -11.24
N PHE A 244 -7.07 4.97 -12.04
CA PHE A 244 -6.04 5.89 -11.60
C PHE A 244 -6.48 7.30 -11.95
N SER A 245 -6.61 8.18 -10.95
CA SER A 245 -7.04 9.56 -11.17
C SER A 245 -6.22 10.56 -10.35
N ALA A 246 -5.85 11.69 -10.94
CA ALA A 246 -5.21 12.79 -10.20
C ALA A 246 -3.94 12.41 -9.40
N ASN A 247 -3.26 11.32 -9.76
CA ASN A 247 -2.02 10.92 -9.10
C ASN A 247 -0.84 11.77 -9.60
N ALA A 248 0.18 11.99 -8.78
CA ALA A 248 1.21 12.99 -9.06
C ALA A 248 2.64 12.48 -8.83
N ALA A 249 3.49 12.67 -9.84
CA ALA A 249 4.93 12.61 -9.75
C ALA A 249 5.49 13.93 -10.28
N THR A 250 6.00 14.79 -9.39
CA THR A 250 6.32 16.19 -9.70
C THR A 250 7.82 16.49 -9.67
N ASN A 251 8.66 15.47 -9.69
CA ASN A 251 10.10 15.63 -9.82
C ASN A 251 10.46 16.13 -11.24
N ALA A 252 11.74 16.42 -11.49
CA ALA A 252 12.16 16.97 -12.79
C ALA A 252 11.89 16.02 -13.97
N SER A 253 11.87 14.71 -13.74
CA SER A 253 11.56 13.69 -14.75
C SER A 253 10.05 13.50 -14.99
N GLN A 254 9.21 13.82 -13.99
CA GLN A 254 7.75 13.68 -14.02
C GLN A 254 7.28 12.27 -14.41
N HIS A 255 8.07 11.24 -14.11
CA HIS A 255 7.81 9.90 -14.61
C HIS A 255 6.68 9.22 -13.82
N GLY A 256 5.69 8.72 -14.56
CA GLY A 256 4.63 7.88 -14.02
C GLY A 256 3.85 8.57 -12.90
N GLY A 257 3.27 9.74 -13.17
CA GLY A 257 2.30 10.39 -12.30
C GLY A 257 1.26 9.42 -11.74
N ALA A 258 0.79 8.45 -12.53
CA ALA A 258 0.12 7.27 -11.99
C ALA A 258 1.06 6.06 -11.87
N ILE A 259 1.61 5.56 -12.97
CA ILE A 259 2.32 4.26 -13.00
C ILE A 259 3.74 4.44 -13.52
N PHE A 260 4.72 4.02 -12.74
CA PHE A 260 6.08 3.82 -13.21
C PHE A 260 6.41 2.33 -13.24
N ASN A 261 6.79 1.82 -14.41
CA ASN A 261 7.30 0.47 -14.58
C ASN A 261 8.78 0.53 -14.99
N ASP A 262 9.65 0.08 -14.11
CA ASP A 262 11.08 0.06 -14.36
C ASP A 262 11.45 -0.94 -15.47
N THR A 263 12.60 -0.74 -16.10
CA THR A 263 13.02 -1.53 -17.25
C THR A 263 13.20 -3.00 -16.89
N GLY A 264 12.62 -3.90 -17.69
CA GLY A 264 12.66 -5.34 -17.42
C GLY A 264 11.57 -5.83 -16.46
N HIS A 265 10.69 -4.93 -15.99
CA HIS A 265 9.55 -5.27 -15.15
C HIS A 265 8.23 -5.33 -15.92
N SER A 266 7.20 -5.93 -15.31
CA SER A 266 5.92 -6.15 -15.99
C SER A 266 4.77 -5.43 -15.30
N VAL A 267 4.06 -4.60 -16.06
CA VAL A 267 2.74 -4.10 -15.71
C VAL A 267 1.77 -4.46 -16.83
N SER A 268 0.62 -5.01 -16.48
CA SER A 268 -0.48 -5.29 -17.42
C SER A 268 -1.77 -4.62 -16.98
N LEU A 269 -2.49 -4.02 -17.94
CA LEU A 269 -3.73 -3.30 -17.70
C LEU A 269 -4.86 -3.88 -18.57
N GLY A 270 -6.01 -4.14 -17.98
CA GLY A 270 -7.25 -4.45 -18.71
C GLY A 270 -8.42 -3.70 -18.09
N ASN A 271 -9.37 -3.21 -18.91
CA ASN A 271 -10.52 -2.43 -18.44
C ASN A 271 -10.14 -1.29 -17.47
N THR A 272 -8.98 -0.65 -17.66
CA THR A 272 -8.40 0.27 -16.69
C THR A 272 -8.40 1.70 -17.20
N ILE A 273 -8.76 2.65 -16.33
CA ILE A 273 -8.73 4.09 -16.61
C ILE A 273 -7.49 4.70 -15.97
N VAL A 274 -6.70 5.45 -16.72
CA VAL A 274 -5.60 6.29 -16.25
C VAL A 274 -5.85 7.72 -16.72
N ASP A 275 -6.29 8.59 -15.81
CA ASP A 275 -6.81 9.92 -16.14
C ASP A 275 -6.25 11.02 -15.23
N GLY A 276 -5.90 12.15 -15.84
CA GLY A 276 -5.61 13.40 -15.12
C GLY A 276 -4.44 13.34 -14.15
N SER A 277 -3.41 12.52 -14.41
CA SER A 277 -2.19 12.54 -13.59
C SER A 277 -1.41 13.85 -13.75
N VAL A 278 -0.66 14.24 -12.73
CA VAL A 278 0.37 15.29 -12.82
C VAL A 278 1.71 14.61 -13.10
N GLY A 279 2.30 14.94 -14.25
CA GLY A 279 3.36 14.17 -14.89
C GLY A 279 2.78 13.20 -15.94
N ASP A 280 3.59 12.26 -16.41
CA ASP A 280 3.11 11.23 -17.35
C ASP A 280 2.02 10.35 -16.69
N ASN A 281 1.05 9.84 -17.45
CA ASN A 281 0.13 8.85 -16.89
C ASN A 281 0.87 7.55 -16.56
N CYS A 282 1.60 7.01 -17.53
CA CYS A 282 2.56 5.94 -17.32
C CYS A 282 3.95 6.29 -17.85
N THR A 283 4.97 5.70 -17.25
CA THR A 283 6.34 5.63 -17.78
C THR A 283 6.82 4.18 -17.74
N GLY A 284 7.53 3.75 -18.80
CA GLY A 284 7.97 2.38 -18.99
C GLY A 284 6.99 1.53 -19.79
N THR A 285 7.35 0.28 -20.07
CA THR A 285 6.53 -0.62 -20.91
C THR A 285 5.29 -1.08 -20.16
N ILE A 286 4.11 -0.84 -20.73
CA ILE A 286 2.83 -1.35 -20.22
C ILE A 286 2.26 -2.36 -21.23
N THR A 287 1.82 -3.50 -20.74
CA THR A 287 1.12 -4.51 -21.55
C THR A 287 -0.38 -4.26 -21.49
N SER A 288 -0.98 -3.87 -22.62
CA SER A 288 -2.44 -3.76 -22.68
C SER A 288 -3.09 -5.13 -22.91
N LEU A 289 -4.08 -5.46 -22.08
CA LEU A 289 -5.02 -6.56 -22.29
C LEU A 289 -6.31 -6.10 -23.01
N GLY A 290 -6.39 -4.80 -23.34
CA GLY A 290 -7.54 -4.18 -24.02
C GLY A 290 -8.46 -3.38 -23.10
N HIS A 291 -9.29 -2.57 -23.76
CA HIS A 291 -10.36 -1.77 -23.15
C HIS A 291 -9.90 -0.81 -22.06
N ASN A 292 -8.68 -0.30 -22.18
CA ASN A 292 -8.10 0.68 -21.28
C ASN A 292 -8.28 2.11 -21.81
N LEU A 293 -8.33 3.10 -20.92
CA LEU A 293 -8.30 4.52 -21.28
C LEU A 293 -7.07 5.17 -20.68
N ASP A 294 -6.34 5.92 -21.51
CA ASP A 294 -5.22 6.78 -21.07
C ASP A 294 -5.45 8.20 -21.59
N SER A 295 -5.59 9.16 -20.68
CA SER A 295 -5.89 10.55 -21.04
C SER A 295 -4.75 11.32 -21.69
N ALA A 296 -3.52 10.83 -21.60
CA ALA A 296 -2.30 11.50 -22.06
C ALA A 296 -1.52 10.67 -23.10
N ASN A 297 -1.95 9.44 -23.37
CA ASN A 297 -1.32 8.50 -24.30
C ASN A 297 0.17 8.24 -24.00
N THR A 298 0.58 8.30 -22.73
CA THR A 298 1.95 8.00 -22.30
C THR A 298 2.13 6.52 -21.91
N CYS A 299 1.03 5.79 -21.69
CA CYS A 299 1.02 4.35 -21.43
C CYS A 299 1.21 3.50 -22.68
N ALA A 300 1.22 4.10 -23.88
CA ALA A 300 1.41 3.43 -25.17
C ALA A 300 0.48 2.23 -25.39
N LEU A 301 -0.78 2.38 -24.97
CA LEU A 301 -1.83 1.36 -25.06
C LEU A 301 -2.13 1.00 -26.53
N ASN A 302 -2.15 -0.29 -26.83
CA ASN A 302 -2.27 -0.82 -28.19
C ASN A 302 -3.13 -2.10 -28.31
N GLY A 303 -3.88 -2.43 -27.26
CA GLY A 303 -4.81 -3.55 -27.21
C GLY A 303 -6.18 -3.21 -27.83
N PRO A 304 -7.02 -4.22 -28.09
CA PRO A 304 -8.38 -4.02 -28.61
C PRO A 304 -9.21 -3.15 -27.67
N GLY A 305 -9.98 -2.20 -28.21
CA GLY A 305 -10.85 -1.33 -27.42
C GLY A 305 -10.15 -0.26 -26.59
N ASP A 306 -8.82 -0.15 -26.65
CA ASP A 306 -8.08 0.91 -25.95
C ASP A 306 -8.43 2.30 -26.50
N LEU A 307 -8.46 3.28 -25.60
CA LEU A 307 -8.83 4.67 -25.83
C LEU A 307 -7.68 5.61 -25.44
N PRO A 308 -6.58 5.66 -26.23
CA PRO A 308 -5.51 6.63 -26.01
C PRO A 308 -5.99 8.06 -26.28
N ASN A 309 -5.58 9.01 -25.45
CA ASN A 309 -6.08 10.39 -25.38
C ASN A 309 -7.59 10.48 -25.08
N GLY A 310 -8.17 9.45 -24.45
CA GLY A 310 -9.57 9.44 -24.06
C GLY A 310 -9.84 10.37 -22.87
N SER A 311 -11.04 10.96 -22.81
CA SER A 311 -11.47 11.73 -21.64
C SER A 311 -12.42 10.90 -20.79
N ALA A 312 -11.96 10.48 -19.60
CA ALA A 312 -12.77 9.66 -18.70
C ALA A 312 -13.88 10.48 -18.02
N LYS A 313 -13.70 11.80 -17.85
CA LYS A 313 -14.65 12.69 -17.18
C LYS A 313 -15.12 12.10 -15.84
N LEU A 314 -14.17 11.76 -15.00
CA LEU A 314 -14.45 11.25 -13.67
C LEU A 314 -15.05 12.35 -12.79
N ASP A 315 -16.09 12.01 -12.03
CA ASP A 315 -16.60 12.85 -10.96
C ASP A 315 -15.58 12.91 -9.80
N THR A 316 -15.79 13.85 -8.89
CA THR A 316 -15.06 13.90 -7.61
C THR A 316 -15.27 12.60 -6.81
N PRO A 317 -14.24 12.11 -6.09
CA PRO A 317 -14.40 10.95 -5.22
C PRO A 317 -15.54 11.14 -4.21
N GLY A 318 -16.50 10.23 -4.21
CA GLY A 318 -17.69 10.30 -3.36
C GLY A 318 -18.16 8.93 -2.91
N PHE A 319 -18.96 8.89 -1.84
CA PHE A 319 -19.57 7.66 -1.39
C PHE A 319 -20.76 7.31 -2.30
N ASN A 320 -20.58 6.30 -3.14
CA ASN A 320 -21.61 5.84 -4.08
C ASN A 320 -22.29 4.54 -3.62
N GLY A 321 -22.25 4.25 -2.32
CA GLY A 321 -22.76 3.01 -1.73
C GLY A 321 -21.66 1.98 -1.46
N GLY A 322 -22.05 0.86 -0.84
CA GLY A 322 -21.14 -0.21 -0.43
C GLY A 322 -21.01 -0.34 1.10
N PRO A 323 -20.28 -1.36 1.57
CA PRO A 323 -20.24 -1.73 2.99
C PRO A 323 -19.27 -0.89 3.84
N LEU A 324 -18.40 -0.07 3.22
CA LEU A 324 -17.43 0.76 3.92
C LEU A 324 -17.54 2.21 3.46
N ALA A 325 -17.91 3.13 4.35
CA ALA A 325 -18.11 4.54 4.01
C ALA A 325 -16.83 5.25 3.53
N ALA A 326 -15.66 4.76 3.96
CA ALA A 326 -14.36 5.24 3.50
C ALA A 326 -13.96 4.74 2.12
N LEU A 327 -14.76 3.87 1.48
CA LEU A 327 -14.54 3.37 0.13
C LEU A 327 -15.26 4.28 -0.88
N LEU A 328 -14.65 5.44 -1.12
CA LEU A 328 -15.10 6.37 -2.15
C LEU A 328 -14.82 5.82 -3.55
N THR A 329 -15.69 6.14 -4.50
CA THR A 329 -15.53 5.81 -5.92
C THR A 329 -15.82 7.05 -6.78
N GLN A 330 -15.46 6.99 -8.05
CA GLN A 330 -15.69 8.06 -9.01
C GLN A 330 -16.59 7.57 -10.13
N LYS A 331 -17.71 8.25 -10.36
CA LYS A 331 -18.62 7.95 -11.46
C LYS A 331 -18.08 8.56 -12.75
N LEU A 332 -18.37 7.92 -13.88
CA LEU A 332 -18.19 8.55 -15.20
C LEU A 332 -19.33 9.55 -15.44
N LEU A 333 -18.98 10.77 -15.82
CA LEU A 333 -19.94 11.81 -16.15
C LEU A 333 -20.42 11.69 -17.62
N ALA A 334 -21.54 12.33 -17.92
CA ALA A 334 -22.14 12.32 -19.25
C ALA A 334 -21.13 12.75 -20.35
N GLY A 335 -21.09 11.97 -21.43
CA GLY A 335 -20.18 12.18 -22.55
C GLY A 335 -18.74 11.74 -22.28
N SER A 336 -18.49 10.95 -21.24
CA SER A 336 -17.24 10.19 -21.09
C SER A 336 -17.14 9.14 -22.19
N VAL A 337 -15.95 8.98 -22.77
CA VAL A 337 -15.71 7.92 -23.77
C VAL A 337 -15.52 6.54 -23.14
N ALA A 338 -15.38 6.46 -21.82
CA ALA A 338 -15.25 5.20 -21.08
C ALA A 338 -16.61 4.53 -20.76
N ILE A 339 -17.73 5.23 -20.99
CA ILE A 339 -19.06 4.65 -20.78
C ILE A 339 -19.26 3.52 -21.79
N ASP A 340 -19.63 2.34 -21.29
CA ASP A 340 -19.87 1.12 -22.07
C ASP A 340 -18.67 0.66 -22.93
N ALA A 341 -17.45 1.06 -22.55
CA ALA A 341 -16.23 0.74 -23.29
C ALA A 341 -15.47 -0.48 -22.75
N GLY A 342 -15.88 -1.05 -21.62
CA GLY A 342 -15.25 -2.23 -21.01
C GLY A 342 -15.66 -3.56 -21.68
N ASP A 343 -14.85 -4.60 -21.49
CA ASP A 343 -15.14 -5.97 -21.92
C ASP A 343 -15.38 -6.89 -20.70
N PRO A 344 -16.56 -7.52 -20.56
CA PRO A 344 -16.83 -8.45 -19.46
C PRO A 344 -15.97 -9.73 -19.47
N ALA A 345 -15.25 -10.02 -20.55
CA ALA A 345 -14.35 -11.17 -20.64
C ALA A 345 -12.94 -10.93 -20.03
N ILE A 346 -12.60 -9.69 -19.69
CA ILE A 346 -11.30 -9.27 -19.14
C ILE A 346 -11.33 -9.18 -17.61
#